data_AF-A0A2V6QMR7-F1
#
_entry.id   AF-A0A2V6QMR7-F1
#
_cell.length_a   1.000
_cell.length_b   1.000
_cell.length_c   1.000
_cell.angle_alpha   90.00
_cell.angle_beta   90.00
_cell.angle_gamma   90.00
#
_symmetry.space_group_name_H-M   'P 1'
#
loop_
_entity.id
_entity.type
_entity.pdbx_description
1 polymer ?
#
loop_
_entity_poly.entity_id
_entity_poly.type
_entity_poly.pdbx_seq_one_letter_code
_entity_poly.pdbx_strand_id
1 'polypeptide(L)'
;MWWRRHAWIPVWIAVFLTPVALLALRLIDDTSFALLLQPVLIVLVVLFLAMVAVAVRTSARRSLGRALAAGGGAVLAAGLLALPTIHVIGQRSCPEWMGVDRGIQVSGQMFDAWRKGELPPPEVWAGTAVAEAWKARVGKLRLIDYKLMDSGCWERLSPVTTGKTWHEFRVTVQQGDRDRFSKMVTVYTRATRHGWAVAEVEGPEP
;
A
#
# COMPACT_ATOMS: atom_id res chain seq x y z
N MET A 1 8.02 -22.16 36.51
CA MET A 1 8.87 -23.18 35.83
C MET A 1 8.36 -23.63 34.46
N TRP A 2 7.11 -23.37 34.08
CA TRP A 2 6.52 -23.82 32.81
C TRP A 2 7.21 -23.26 31.54
N TRP A 3 7.42 -21.94 31.48
CA TRP A 3 8.08 -21.27 30.36
C TRP A 3 9.51 -21.76 30.07
N ARG A 4 10.25 -22.21 31.08
CA ARG A 4 11.59 -22.82 30.90
C ARG A 4 11.54 -24.23 30.30
N ARG A 5 10.45 -24.98 30.52
CA ARG A 5 10.24 -26.30 29.92
C ARG A 5 9.67 -26.21 28.50
N HIS A 6 8.96 -25.12 28.19
CA HIS A 6 8.23 -24.92 26.94
C HIS A 6 8.66 -23.66 26.18
N ALA A 7 9.96 -23.33 26.22
CA ALA A 7 10.48 -22.08 25.66
C ALA A 7 10.26 -21.92 24.14
N TRP A 8 9.96 -23.01 23.42
CA TRP A 8 9.66 -23.01 21.99
C TRP A 8 8.19 -22.75 21.66
N ILE A 9 7.25 -22.91 22.61
CA ILE A 9 5.82 -22.69 22.34
C ILE A 9 5.55 -21.23 21.89
N PRO A 10 6.07 -20.18 22.57
CA PRO A 10 5.92 -18.80 22.11
C PRO A 10 6.45 -18.56 20.69
N VAL A 11 7.59 -19.17 20.37
CA VAL A 11 8.25 -19.01 19.06
C VAL A 11 7.36 -19.58 17.96
N TRP A 12 6.83 -20.79 18.14
CA TRP A 12 5.94 -21.40 17.15
C TRP A 12 4.61 -20.68 17.05
N ILE A 13 4.03 -20.22 18.17
CA ILE A 13 2.84 -19.36 18.14
C ILE A 13 3.10 -18.11 17.28
N ALA A 14 4.24 -17.45 17.46
CA ALA A 14 4.61 -16.28 16.66
C ALA A 14 4.79 -16.60 15.16
N VAL A 15 5.40 -17.76 14.83
CA VAL A 15 5.50 -18.24 13.45
C VAL A 15 4.11 -18.45 12.83
N PHE A 16 3.20 -19.14 13.54
CA PHE A 16 1.84 -19.38 13.05
C PHE A 16 0.99 -18.12 12.93
N LEU A 17 1.22 -17.11 13.78
CA LEU A 17 0.51 -15.84 13.73
C LEU A 17 1.09 -14.86 12.72
N THR A 18 2.25 -15.14 12.12
CA THR A 18 2.93 -14.25 11.16
C THR A 18 2.01 -13.85 9.99
N PRO A 19 1.26 -14.77 9.34
CA PRO A 19 0.34 -14.39 8.26
C PRO A 19 -0.81 -13.48 8.72
N VAL A 20 -1.36 -13.73 9.91
CA VAL A 20 -2.47 -12.95 10.48
C VAL A 20 -2.01 -11.54 10.85
N ALA A 21 -0.84 -11.41 11.48
CA ALA A 21 -0.25 -10.13 11.83
C ALA A 21 0.07 -9.29 10.59
N LEU A 22 0.63 -9.91 9.54
CA LEU A 22 0.92 -9.23 8.28
C LEU A 22 -0.36 -8.82 7.55
N LEU A 23 -1.40 -9.65 7.54
CA LEU A 23 -2.71 -9.29 6.98
C LEU A 23 -3.34 -8.10 7.73
N ALA A 24 -3.30 -8.10 9.07
CA ALA A 24 -3.84 -7.03 9.88
C ALA A 24 -3.10 -5.70 9.65
N LEU A 25 -1.76 -5.73 9.62
CA LEU A 25 -0.95 -4.55 9.30
C LEU A 25 -1.24 -4.00 7.89
N ARG A 26 -1.50 -4.89 6.93
CA ARG A 26 -1.87 -4.52 5.55
C ARG A 26 -3.27 -3.94 5.41
N LEU A 27 -4.22 -4.32 6.26
CA LEU A 27 -5.55 -3.68 6.30
C LEU A 27 -5.49 -2.25 6.87
N ILE A 28 -4.45 -1.93 7.64
CA ILE A 28 -4.25 -0.60 8.23
C ILE A 28 -3.52 0.35 7.26
N ASP A 29 -2.75 -0.20 6.31
CA ASP A 29 -2.02 0.54 5.26
C ASP A 29 -2.93 1.41 4.37
N ASP A 30 -4.23 1.06 4.27
CA ASP A 30 -5.26 1.85 3.57
C ASP A 30 -5.68 3.15 4.35
N THR A 31 -5.02 3.48 5.46
CA THR A 31 -5.27 4.71 6.25
C THR A 31 -3.98 5.48 6.54
N SER A 32 -4.07 6.73 7.02
CA SER A 32 -2.97 7.70 7.26
C SER A 32 -1.79 7.23 8.17
N PHE A 33 -1.75 5.95 8.52
CA PHE A 33 -0.79 5.28 9.42
C PHE A 33 0.38 4.59 8.68
N ALA A 34 0.51 4.72 7.36
CA ALA A 34 1.61 4.12 6.58
C ALA A 34 3.02 4.44 7.16
N LEU A 35 3.22 5.64 7.72
CA LEU A 35 4.47 6.03 8.38
C LEU A 35 4.80 5.23 9.66
N LEU A 36 3.79 4.60 10.28
CA LEU A 36 3.93 3.80 11.50
C LEU A 36 4.09 2.30 11.22
N LEU A 37 3.86 1.85 9.98
CA LEU A 37 3.97 0.44 9.60
C LEU A 37 5.40 -0.08 9.77
N GLN A 38 6.38 0.64 9.23
CA GLN A 38 7.79 0.26 9.27
C GLN A 38 8.34 0.15 10.71
N PRO A 39 8.12 1.12 11.63
CA PRO A 39 8.58 0.96 13.00
C PRO A 39 7.87 -0.18 13.75
N VAL A 40 6.57 -0.42 13.50
CA VAL A 40 5.86 -1.55 14.12
C VAL A 40 6.41 -2.90 13.66
N LEU A 41 6.70 -3.05 12.36
CA LEU A 41 7.35 -4.25 11.82
C LEU A 41 8.72 -4.49 12.44
N ILE A 42 9.54 -3.44 12.59
CA ILE A 42 10.86 -3.54 13.24
C ILE A 42 10.69 -4.04 14.68
N VAL A 43 9.75 -3.50 15.44
CA VAL A 43 9.48 -3.94 16.83
C VAL A 43 9.07 -5.41 16.87
N LEU A 44 8.16 -5.85 15.98
CA LEU A 44 7.72 -7.25 15.91
C LEU A 44 8.87 -8.21 15.59
N VAL A 45 9.73 -7.84 14.63
CA VAL A 45 10.92 -8.63 14.27
C VAL A 45 11.90 -8.72 15.44
N VAL A 46 12.18 -7.60 16.12
CA VAL A 46 13.06 -7.57 17.29
C VAL A 46 12.52 -8.45 18.42
N LEU A 47 11.21 -8.38 18.69
CA LEU A 47 10.57 -9.23 19.70
C LEU A 47 10.65 -10.71 19.33
N PHE A 48 10.43 -11.06 18.06
CA PHE A 48 10.57 -12.43 17.58
C PHE A 48 12.00 -12.96 17.76
N LEU A 49 13.01 -12.18 17.35
CA LEU A 49 14.41 -12.53 17.54
C LEU A 49 14.79 -12.66 19.01
N ALA A 50 14.28 -11.79 19.88
CA ALA A 50 14.47 -11.89 21.32
C ALA A 50 13.87 -13.19 21.90
N MET A 51 12.67 -13.58 21.47
CA MET A 51 12.05 -14.85 21.87
C MET A 51 12.88 -16.06 21.40
N VAL A 52 13.37 -16.04 20.16
CA VAL A 52 14.27 -17.09 19.63
C VAL A 52 15.56 -17.14 20.45
N ALA A 53 16.19 -16.01 20.76
CA ALA A 53 17.42 -15.95 21.56
C ALA A 53 17.21 -16.53 22.97
N VAL A 54 16.08 -16.24 23.61
CA VAL A 54 15.71 -16.81 24.92
C VAL A 54 15.47 -18.32 24.82
N ALA A 55 14.78 -18.79 23.77
CA ALA A 55 14.52 -20.21 23.53
C ALA A 55 15.82 -21.01 23.26
N VAL A 56 16.74 -20.43 22.48
CA VAL A 56 18.07 -20.99 22.24
C VAL A 56 18.88 -21.04 23.52
N ARG A 57 18.97 -19.93 24.28
CA ARG A 57 19.76 -19.86 25.52
C ARG A 57 19.28 -20.87 26.58
N THR A 58 17.98 -21.08 26.68
CA THR A 58 17.39 -22.05 27.62
C THR A 58 17.63 -23.51 27.18
N SER A 59 17.65 -23.77 25.87
CA SER A 59 17.81 -25.12 25.29
C SER A 59 19.28 -25.52 25.07
N ALA A 60 20.18 -24.54 24.92
CA ALA A 60 21.60 -24.73 24.63
C ALA A 60 22.33 -25.56 25.70
N ARG A 61 21.85 -25.51 26.95
CA ARG A 61 22.38 -26.30 28.08
C ARG A 61 22.25 -27.81 27.88
N ARG A 62 21.31 -28.27 27.04
CA ARG A 62 21.11 -29.70 26.74
C ARG A 62 21.70 -30.10 25.40
N SER A 63 21.58 -29.24 24.38
CA SER A 63 22.17 -29.47 23.06
C SER A 63 22.18 -28.17 22.26
N LEU A 64 23.37 -27.61 22.04
CA LEU A 64 23.55 -26.40 21.24
C LEU A 64 23.15 -26.63 19.77
N GLY A 65 23.54 -27.76 19.19
CA GLY A 65 23.24 -28.10 17.78
C GLY A 65 21.74 -28.17 17.50
N ARG A 66 20.96 -28.84 18.35
CA ARG A 66 19.49 -28.89 18.18
C ARG A 66 18.83 -27.53 18.42
N ALA A 67 19.35 -26.75 19.38
CA ALA A 67 18.82 -25.41 19.66
C ALA A 67 19.03 -24.44 18.48
N LEU A 68 20.22 -24.48 17.87
CA LEU A 68 20.53 -23.66 16.69
C LEU A 68 19.73 -24.13 15.46
N ALA A 69 19.59 -25.44 15.23
CA ALA A 69 18.77 -25.97 14.14
C ALA A 69 17.29 -25.57 14.28
N ALA A 70 16.74 -25.64 15.50
CA ALA A 70 15.37 -25.19 15.78
C ALA A 70 15.20 -23.68 15.62
N GLY A 71 16.20 -22.88 16.03
CA GLY A 71 16.19 -21.43 15.87
C GLY A 71 16.25 -21.02 14.40
N GLY A 72 17.16 -21.62 13.64
CA GLY A 72 17.27 -21.41 12.19
C GLY A 72 16.00 -21.86 11.46
N GLY A 73 15.43 -23.00 11.82
CA GLY A 73 14.16 -23.50 11.27
C GLY A 73 12.98 -22.56 11.54
N ALA A 74 12.90 -21.98 12.74
CA ALA A 74 11.85 -21.01 13.08
C ALA A 74 12.00 -19.71 12.27
N VAL A 75 13.22 -19.20 12.10
CA VAL A 75 13.50 -18.01 11.28
C VAL A 75 13.18 -18.27 9.81
N LEU A 76 13.59 -19.43 9.28
CA LEU A 76 13.29 -19.83 7.90
C LEU A 76 11.78 -19.99 7.68
N ALA A 77 11.07 -20.66 8.60
CA ALA A 77 9.63 -20.85 8.51
C ALA A 77 8.88 -19.51 8.56
N ALA A 78 9.25 -18.62 9.49
CA ALA A 78 8.69 -17.27 9.55
C ALA A 78 8.94 -16.49 8.26
N GLY A 79 10.16 -16.56 7.71
CA GLY A 79 10.52 -15.93 6.44
C GLY A 79 9.70 -16.47 5.27
N LEU A 80 9.59 -17.79 5.14
CA LEU A 80 8.80 -18.44 4.09
C LEU A 80 7.31 -18.12 4.19
N LEU A 81 6.76 -18.01 5.40
CA LEU A 81 5.36 -17.60 5.62
C LEU A 81 5.14 -16.10 5.36
N ALA A 82 6.17 -15.27 5.54
CA ALA A 82 6.12 -13.85 5.23
C ALA A 82 6.28 -13.57 3.73
N LEU A 83 6.96 -14.43 2.96
CA LEU A 83 7.16 -14.23 1.51
C LEU A 83 5.86 -13.97 0.73
N PRO A 84 4.81 -14.82 0.81
CA PRO A 84 3.58 -14.56 0.09
C PRO A 84 2.91 -13.27 0.57
N THR A 85 2.94 -12.93 1.86
CA THR A 85 2.31 -11.69 2.36
C THR A 85 3.08 -10.42 1.99
N ILE A 86 4.41 -10.50 1.78
CA ILE A 86 5.21 -9.41 1.17
C ILE A 86 4.91 -9.28 -0.33
N HIS A 87 4.57 -10.39 -0.99
CA HIS A 87 4.38 -10.46 -2.44
C HIS A 87 2.96 -10.26 -2.96
N VAL A 88 1.94 -10.33 -2.10
CA VAL A 88 0.56 -10.57 -2.57
C VAL A 88 -0.39 -9.37 -2.46
N ILE A 89 -0.08 -8.32 -1.72
CA ILE A 89 -1.01 -7.17 -1.59
C ILE A 89 -0.24 -5.85 -1.43
N GLY A 90 -0.30 -4.99 -2.45
CA GLY A 90 0.24 -3.63 -2.35
C GLY A 90 0.32 -2.88 -3.67
N GLN A 91 0.34 -1.55 -3.55
CA GLN A 91 0.79 -0.62 -4.57
C GLN A 91 2.19 -1.05 -5.08
N ARG A 92 2.32 -1.44 -6.34
CA ARG A 92 3.62 -1.80 -6.95
C ARG A 92 3.92 -0.99 -8.19
N SER A 93 5.21 -0.80 -8.47
CA SER A 93 5.67 -0.36 -9.78
C SER A 93 5.08 -1.28 -10.86
N CYS A 94 4.41 -0.69 -11.85
CA CYS A 94 3.94 -1.47 -12.99
C CYS A 94 5.12 -2.07 -13.77
N PRO A 95 4.96 -3.27 -14.35
CA PRO A 95 6.01 -3.89 -15.14
C PRO A 95 6.31 -3.08 -16.41
N GLU A 96 7.56 -3.14 -16.90
CA GLU A 96 8.06 -2.31 -18.01
C GLU A 96 7.23 -2.45 -19.31
N TRP A 97 6.71 -3.65 -19.57
CA TRP A 97 5.93 -3.96 -20.77
C TRP A 97 4.55 -3.27 -20.84
N MET A 98 4.08 -2.65 -19.75
CA MET A 98 2.89 -1.78 -19.78
C MET A 98 3.14 -0.45 -20.52
N GLY A 99 4.39 -0.14 -20.84
CA GLY A 99 4.75 1.10 -21.52
C GLY A 99 4.65 2.34 -20.63
N VAL A 100 4.86 3.51 -21.25
CA VAL A 100 4.91 4.80 -20.54
C VAL A 100 3.51 5.31 -20.18
N ASP A 101 2.51 4.93 -20.98
CA ASP A 101 1.13 5.40 -20.84
C ASP A 101 0.28 4.45 -20.01
N ARG A 102 0.51 4.47 -18.70
CA ARG A 102 -0.16 3.65 -17.67
C ARG A 102 -1.44 4.31 -17.15
N GLY A 103 -2.12 5.07 -18.00
CA GLY A 103 -3.22 5.95 -17.60
C GLY A 103 -2.78 7.20 -16.81
N ILE A 104 -1.47 7.47 -16.75
CA ILE A 104 -0.96 8.73 -16.17
C ILE A 104 -1.45 9.92 -17.00
N GLN A 105 -1.49 9.77 -18.34
CA GLN A 105 -1.90 10.85 -19.23
C GLN A 105 -3.35 11.27 -19.01
N VAL A 106 -4.27 10.31 -18.82
CA VAL A 106 -5.68 10.62 -18.57
C VAL A 106 -5.89 11.31 -17.22
N SER A 107 -5.07 10.96 -16.22
CA SER A 107 -5.03 11.67 -14.94
C SER A 107 -4.51 13.10 -15.10
N GLY A 108 -3.47 13.31 -15.93
CA GLY A 108 -2.97 14.63 -16.27
C GLY A 108 -3.99 15.51 -16.99
N GLN A 109 -4.73 14.95 -17.96
CA GLN A 109 -5.81 15.64 -18.66
C GLN A 109 -6.93 16.09 -17.70
N MET A 110 -7.28 15.23 -16.74
CA MET A 110 -8.24 15.57 -15.68
C MET A 110 -7.79 16.78 -14.85
N PHE A 111 -6.53 16.77 -14.37
CA PHE A 111 -5.99 17.88 -13.58
C PHE A 111 -5.77 19.15 -14.42
N ASP A 112 -5.36 19.04 -15.68
CA ASP A 112 -5.18 20.18 -16.56
C ASP A 112 -6.50 20.90 -16.85
N ALA A 113 -7.57 20.15 -17.11
CA ALA A 113 -8.90 20.74 -17.25
C ALA A 113 -9.35 21.43 -15.96
N TRP A 114 -9.17 20.79 -14.80
CA TRP A 114 -9.51 21.42 -13.51
C TRP A 114 -8.69 22.70 -13.24
N ARG A 115 -7.39 22.70 -13.55
CA ARG A 115 -6.52 23.89 -13.44
C ARG A 115 -7.00 25.04 -14.32
N LYS A 116 -7.55 24.73 -15.50
CA LYS A 116 -8.15 25.71 -16.42
C LYS A 116 -9.57 26.14 -16.02
N GLY A 117 -10.19 25.48 -15.04
CA GLY A 117 -11.60 25.68 -14.70
C GLY A 117 -12.56 25.06 -15.71
N GLU A 118 -12.07 24.13 -16.53
CA GLU A 118 -12.82 23.39 -17.55
C GLU A 118 -13.28 22.02 -16.98
N LEU A 119 -14.28 21.42 -17.62
CA LEU A 119 -14.67 20.05 -17.34
C LEU A 119 -13.79 19.10 -18.18
N PRO A 120 -13.20 18.05 -17.59
CA PRO A 120 -12.49 17.06 -18.37
C PRO A 120 -13.43 16.40 -19.39
N PRO A 121 -12.94 16.08 -20.61
CA PRO A 121 -13.74 15.41 -21.64
C PRO A 121 -14.38 14.11 -21.14
N PRO A 122 -15.55 13.71 -21.65
CA PRO A 122 -16.21 12.46 -21.24
C PRO A 122 -15.32 11.22 -21.33
N GLU A 123 -14.40 11.19 -22.28
CA GLU A 123 -13.46 10.09 -22.54
C GLU A 123 -12.43 9.89 -21.41
N VAL A 124 -12.21 10.94 -20.60
CA VAL A 124 -11.35 10.86 -19.42
C VAL A 124 -11.95 9.95 -18.36
N TRP A 125 -13.27 9.79 -18.34
CA TRP A 125 -13.98 9.11 -17.26
C TRP A 125 -14.43 7.71 -17.67
N ALA A 126 -14.22 6.74 -16.80
CA ALA A 126 -14.74 5.38 -17.01
C ALA A 126 -16.29 5.33 -16.91
N GLY A 127 -16.90 6.34 -16.30
CA GLY A 127 -18.34 6.50 -16.20
C GLY A 127 -18.75 7.87 -15.68
N THR A 128 -19.97 8.27 -16.00
CA THR A 128 -20.55 9.59 -15.63
C THR A 128 -20.65 9.79 -14.13
N ALA A 129 -20.92 8.73 -13.36
CA ALA A 129 -20.97 8.79 -11.90
C ALA A 129 -19.63 9.24 -11.29
N VAL A 130 -18.50 8.83 -11.87
CA VAL A 130 -17.15 9.22 -11.41
C VAL A 130 -16.92 10.70 -11.70
N ALA A 131 -17.29 11.16 -12.89
CA ALA A 131 -17.18 12.56 -13.30
C ALA A 131 -18.00 13.49 -12.39
N GLU A 132 -19.24 13.13 -12.08
CA GLU A 132 -20.12 13.93 -11.21
C GLU A 132 -19.64 13.93 -9.75
N ALA A 133 -19.16 12.79 -9.25
CA ALA A 133 -18.58 12.71 -7.91
C ALA A 133 -17.33 13.60 -7.77
N TRP A 134 -16.47 13.58 -8.78
CA TRP A 134 -15.30 14.47 -8.84
C TRP A 134 -15.72 15.94 -8.88
N LYS A 135 -16.61 16.31 -9.79
CA LYS A 135 -17.12 17.68 -9.94
C LYS A 135 -17.74 18.21 -8.66
N ALA A 136 -18.54 17.40 -7.97
CA ALA A 136 -19.13 17.76 -6.68
C ALA A 136 -18.07 18.03 -5.62
N ARG A 137 -16.96 17.27 -5.63
CA ARG A 137 -15.86 17.42 -4.67
C ARG A 137 -15.02 18.66 -4.93
N VAL A 138 -14.65 18.92 -6.19
CA VAL A 138 -13.75 20.04 -6.53
C VAL A 138 -14.47 21.34 -6.85
N GLY A 139 -15.79 21.37 -6.92
CA GLY A 139 -16.55 22.55 -7.37
C GLY A 139 -16.34 23.84 -6.56
N LYS A 140 -15.81 23.74 -5.33
CA LYS A 140 -15.46 24.89 -4.47
C LYS A 140 -13.95 25.19 -4.43
N LEU A 141 -13.16 24.40 -5.14
CA LEU A 141 -11.71 24.42 -5.10
C LEU A 141 -11.15 24.80 -6.48
N ARG A 142 -10.22 25.75 -6.48
CA ARG A 142 -9.42 26.08 -7.66
C ARG A 142 -8.09 25.37 -7.56
N LEU A 143 -7.74 24.55 -8.55
CA LEU A 143 -6.41 23.97 -8.64
C LEU A 143 -5.40 25.04 -9.09
N ILE A 144 -4.33 25.22 -8.32
CA ILE A 144 -3.20 26.08 -8.66
C ILE A 144 -2.15 25.27 -9.42
N ASP A 145 -1.75 24.14 -8.83
CA ASP A 145 -0.68 23.29 -9.36
C ASP A 145 -0.86 21.84 -8.92
N TYR A 146 -0.27 20.91 -9.66
CA TYR A 146 -0.25 19.50 -9.32
C TYR A 146 1.06 18.83 -9.74
N LYS A 147 1.53 17.87 -8.94
CA LYS A 147 2.75 17.11 -9.22
C LYS A 147 2.51 15.63 -8.97
N LEU A 148 2.89 14.79 -9.94
CA LEU A 148 2.92 13.34 -9.76
C LEU A 148 4.00 12.99 -8.72
N MET A 149 3.59 12.30 -7.65
CA MET A 149 4.45 11.87 -6.56
C MET A 149 4.83 10.42 -6.71
N ASP A 150 3.85 9.57 -7.00
CA ASP A 150 4.05 8.14 -7.20
C ASP A 150 3.00 7.56 -8.14
N SER A 151 3.28 6.39 -8.72
CA SER A 151 2.38 5.69 -9.63
C SER A 151 2.65 4.20 -9.65
N GLY A 152 1.61 3.41 -9.86
CA GLY A 152 1.76 1.97 -9.94
C GLY A 152 0.53 1.23 -10.41
N CYS A 153 0.59 -0.09 -10.25
CA CYS A 153 -0.43 -1.05 -10.59
C CYS A 153 -1.07 -1.61 -9.32
N TRP A 154 -2.35 -1.96 -9.41
CA TRP A 154 -3.10 -2.56 -8.30
C TRP A 154 -2.84 -4.06 -8.25
N GLU A 155 -2.25 -4.56 -7.17
CA GLU A 155 -2.21 -5.99 -6.82
C GLU A 155 -3.09 -6.24 -5.58
N ARG A 156 -4.37 -6.61 -5.78
CA ARG A 156 -5.15 -7.30 -4.73
C ARG A 156 -5.51 -8.66 -5.29
N LEU A 157 -4.66 -9.63 -4.97
CA LEU A 157 -4.75 -11.03 -5.36
C LEU A 157 -4.61 -11.24 -6.87
N SER A 158 -3.60 -12.02 -7.22
CA SER A 158 -3.39 -12.60 -8.55
C SER A 158 -4.72 -12.86 -9.29
N PRO A 159 -4.84 -12.46 -10.57
CA PRO A 159 -3.76 -12.02 -11.43
C PRO A 159 -3.50 -10.50 -11.38
N VAL A 160 -2.25 -10.11 -11.66
CA VAL A 160 -1.88 -8.72 -11.97
C VAL A 160 -2.73 -8.28 -13.15
N THR A 161 -3.77 -7.50 -12.90
CA THR A 161 -4.56 -6.95 -13.99
C THR A 161 -3.83 -5.74 -14.52
N THR A 162 -3.25 -5.86 -15.72
CA THR A 162 -2.71 -4.72 -16.47
C THR A 162 -3.75 -3.72 -16.92
N GLY A 163 -5.02 -4.00 -16.61
CA GLY A 163 -6.10 -3.06 -16.81
C GLY A 163 -6.33 -2.09 -15.66
N LYS A 164 -5.53 -2.05 -14.57
CA LYS A 164 -5.78 -1.11 -13.44
C LYS A 164 -4.49 -0.50 -12.89
N THR A 165 -4.49 0.80 -12.68
CA THR A 165 -3.37 1.57 -12.13
C THR A 165 -3.84 2.59 -11.10
N TRP A 166 -2.92 3.07 -10.28
CA TRP A 166 -3.12 4.13 -9.29
C TRP A 166 -2.02 5.18 -9.46
N HIS A 167 -2.35 6.46 -9.27
CA HIS A 167 -1.44 7.58 -9.45
C HIS A 167 -1.66 8.60 -8.34
N GLU A 168 -0.63 8.87 -7.57
CA GLU A 168 -0.67 9.82 -6.46
C GLU A 168 -0.15 11.18 -6.91
N PHE A 169 -1.01 12.19 -6.76
CA PHE A 169 -0.70 13.57 -7.08
C PHE A 169 -0.73 14.43 -5.84
N ARG A 170 0.33 15.21 -5.64
CA ARG A 170 0.28 16.34 -4.72
C ARG A 170 -0.37 17.51 -5.46
N VAL A 171 -1.56 17.90 -5.02
CA VAL A 171 -2.27 19.07 -5.56
C VAL A 171 -2.12 20.24 -4.61
N THR A 172 -2.05 21.45 -5.18
CA THR A 172 -2.13 22.71 -4.44
C THR A 172 -3.43 23.38 -4.86
N VAL A 173 -4.36 23.52 -3.93
CA VAL A 173 -5.69 24.06 -4.18
C VAL A 173 -5.90 25.35 -3.41
N GLN A 174 -6.81 26.17 -3.92
CA GLN A 174 -7.29 27.38 -3.29
C GLN A 174 -8.79 27.27 -3.05
N GLN A 175 -9.21 27.57 -1.82
CA GLN A 175 -10.61 27.69 -1.43
C GLN A 175 -10.91 29.16 -1.05
N GLY A 176 -11.83 29.79 -1.77
CA GLY A 176 -12.10 31.23 -1.61
C GLY A 176 -10.87 32.11 -1.93
N ASP A 177 -10.80 33.29 -1.33
CA ASP A 177 -9.79 34.31 -1.68
C ASP A 177 -8.43 34.13 -0.99
N ARG A 178 -8.31 33.29 0.04
CA ARG A 178 -7.09 33.27 0.88
C ARG A 178 -6.56 31.90 1.29
N ASP A 179 -7.36 30.85 1.33
CA ASP A 179 -6.91 29.58 1.88
C ASP A 179 -6.27 28.72 0.79
N ARG A 180 -4.95 28.58 0.86
CA ARG A 180 -4.16 27.69 -0.01
C ARG A 180 -3.64 26.52 0.80
N PHE A 181 -3.87 25.32 0.31
CA PHE A 181 -3.41 24.11 0.97
C PHE A 181 -2.97 23.06 -0.05
N SER A 182 -2.06 22.20 0.39
CA SER A 182 -1.58 21.08 -0.41
C SER A 182 -2.11 19.76 0.15
N LYS A 183 -2.66 18.92 -0.72
CA LYS A 183 -3.24 17.62 -0.36
C LYS A 183 -2.77 16.56 -1.35
N MET A 184 -2.81 15.32 -0.90
CA MET A 184 -2.64 14.17 -1.79
C MET A 184 -3.99 13.81 -2.41
N VAL A 185 -3.97 13.50 -3.70
CA VAL A 185 -5.10 12.98 -4.48
C VAL A 185 -4.63 11.71 -5.15
N THR A 186 -5.37 10.63 -4.96
CA THR A 186 -5.07 9.35 -5.61
C THR A 186 -6.06 9.13 -6.73
N VAL A 187 -5.56 8.95 -7.95
CA VAL A 187 -6.37 8.71 -9.14
C VAL A 187 -6.20 7.25 -9.54
N TYR A 188 -7.30 6.51 -9.57
CA TYR A 188 -7.31 5.14 -10.09
C TYR A 188 -7.76 5.17 -11.54
N THR A 189 -7.00 4.54 -12.41
CA THR A 189 -7.35 4.42 -13.83
C THR A 189 -7.49 2.97 -14.24
N ARG A 190 -8.31 2.75 -15.27
CA ARG A 190 -8.60 1.44 -15.82
C ARG A 190 -8.47 1.46 -17.33
N ALA A 191 -7.97 0.38 -17.90
CA ALA A 191 -7.97 0.16 -19.34
C ALA A 191 -9.40 -0.12 -19.83
N THR A 192 -9.80 0.58 -20.88
CA THR A 192 -11.07 0.47 -21.58
C THR A 192 -10.82 0.04 -23.03
N ARG A 193 -11.89 -0.17 -23.82
CA ARG A 193 -11.76 -0.49 -25.25
C ARG A 193 -11.08 0.63 -26.06
N HIS A 194 -11.08 1.87 -25.57
CA HIS A 194 -10.62 3.05 -26.29
C HIS A 194 -9.36 3.69 -25.67
N GLY A 195 -8.73 3.03 -24.69
CA GLY A 195 -7.58 3.56 -23.96
C GLY A 195 -7.80 3.57 -22.45
N TRP A 196 -7.10 4.41 -21.72
CA TRP A 196 -7.23 4.53 -20.27
C TRP A 196 -8.29 5.55 -19.87
N ALA A 197 -8.99 5.27 -18.78
CA ALA A 197 -9.97 6.18 -18.19
C ALA A 197 -9.88 6.19 -16.67
N VAL A 198 -10.19 7.32 -16.05
CA VAL A 198 -10.29 7.51 -14.60
C VAL A 198 -11.50 6.74 -14.10
N ALA A 199 -11.24 5.73 -13.27
CA ALA A 199 -12.24 4.85 -12.69
C ALA A 199 -12.69 5.30 -11.30
N GLU A 200 -11.80 5.96 -10.56
CA GLU A 200 -12.07 6.44 -9.20
C GLU A 200 -11.05 7.51 -8.82
N VAL A 201 -11.45 8.42 -7.93
CA VAL A 201 -10.58 9.47 -7.40
C VAL A 201 -10.81 9.59 -5.90
N GLU A 202 -9.74 9.52 -5.13
CA GLU A 202 -9.71 9.75 -3.69
C GLU A 202 -9.10 11.12 -3.39
N GLY A 203 -9.78 11.89 -2.53
CA GLY A 203 -9.43 13.28 -2.27
C GLY A 203 -9.81 14.23 -3.44
N PRO A 204 -9.41 15.51 -3.34
CA PRO A 204 -8.88 16.14 -2.13
C PRO A 204 -10.00 16.27 -1.08
N GLU A 205 -9.73 15.84 0.16
CA GLU A 205 -10.65 16.07 1.26
C GLU A 205 -10.59 17.56 1.69
N PRO A 206 -11.75 18.19 1.94
CA PRO A 206 -11.82 19.57 2.41
C PRO A 206 -11.08 19.81 3.73
#